data_AF-R4X5H2-F1
#
_entry.id   AF-R4X5H2-F1
#
_cell.length_a   1.000
_cell.length_b   1.000
_cell.length_c   1.000
_cell.angle_alpha   90.00
_cell.angle_beta   90.00
_cell.angle_gamma   90.00
#
_symmetry.space_group_name_H-M   'P 1'
#
loop_
_entity.id
_entity.type
_entity.pdbx_description
1 polymer ?
#
loop_
_entity_poly.entity_id
_entity_poly.type
_entity_poly.pdbx_seq_one_letter_code
_entity_poly.pdbx_strand_id
1 'polypeptide(L)'
;MANQRWLPGRDEATSPLPATLEEAAAMSLRLRGDVSNIISQHSAAEIEAIESDAAFSPLSSRLHQMFPTLSTREVDRARAFGSEARWSAGEELFRMGHPSPGLIIILKGLVRVSRGDAIGRVHRVIEQHAGHFLGEIAQLFGHPCLGDGVAIEDTEGIVIAPAELRSLLVTEAEIGEKITRALIIRRAGLIENGSGPVLVGDTADARMISLQRLLQRNAYPHTVIDARLDPITVGLLERISASKADFPIVICPDGTVLRAPDENQVATRLGWLPRFDEESVYDVLIVGAGPAGLAAAVYAASEGLSVAIFDSRGPGGQASASARIENYLGFPTGITGQALTGRAFVQAQKFGVHISIPSQVDYLHCDRTPIAIELGDKTIVKGHTMVIASGATYRRPDLQDLDRFIGRGVFYGTSPVEAKLCKGADVVVIGGGNSAGQGVVFLASHANHVHLLVRSGGLEKSMSRYLIDRIRRLPNVTLHVETEVTCLGGDEVGLRTVSCRSRNGNISFEVKHLFMFTGAVPNTDWLKGCGVTTDDKGFVLTGSRAHRRLDDNDQILETSVEGVFAIGDVRAGSTKRVAAGVGEGAAVVSQIHTVLHERQQLALNAEPPSARGVGSG
;
A
#
# COMPACT_ATOMS: atom_id res chain seq x y z
N MET A 1 20.50 -9.95 37.16
CA MET A 1 19.31 -10.23 38.01
C MET A 1 18.65 -8.90 38.36
N ALA A 2 17.52 -8.58 37.74
CA ALA A 2 16.60 -7.53 38.14
C ALA A 2 15.20 -7.99 37.70
N ASN A 3 14.35 -8.34 38.67
CA ASN A 3 12.98 -8.80 38.44
C ASN A 3 12.11 -7.61 37.99
N GLN A 4 11.87 -7.47 36.69
CA GLN A 4 10.77 -6.66 36.17
C GLN A 4 9.49 -7.50 36.23
N ARG A 5 8.57 -7.13 37.13
CA ARG A 5 7.21 -7.71 37.20
C ARG A 5 6.46 -7.34 35.91
N TRP A 6 6.10 -8.34 35.13
CA TRP A 6 5.38 -8.18 33.85
C TRP A 6 3.85 -8.10 33.98
N LEU A 7 3.26 -8.46 35.13
CA LEU A 7 1.82 -8.33 35.47
C LEU A 7 1.66 -8.31 37.00
N PRO A 8 0.58 -7.74 37.58
CA PRO A 8 0.21 -8.03 38.96
C PRO A 8 -0.24 -9.49 39.04
N GLY A 9 0.33 -10.27 39.97
CA GLY A 9 -0.08 -11.65 40.20
C GLY A 9 -1.55 -11.72 40.61
N ARG A 10 -2.31 -12.64 40.01
CA ARG A 10 -3.62 -13.05 40.52
C ARG A 10 -3.59 -14.50 40.96
N ASP A 11 -4.03 -14.70 42.19
CA ASP A 11 -4.45 -15.96 42.77
C ASP A 11 -5.61 -16.57 41.99
N GLU A 12 -5.65 -17.90 42.03
CA GLU A 12 -6.66 -18.78 41.45
C GLU A 12 -8.08 -18.44 41.93
N ALA A 13 -8.91 -17.88 41.05
CA ALA A 13 -10.36 -18.04 41.09
C ALA A 13 -10.91 -17.77 39.68
N THR A 14 -11.03 -18.84 38.89
CA THR A 14 -11.58 -18.86 37.55
C THR A 14 -13.08 -18.58 37.56
N SER A 15 -13.52 -17.65 36.72
CA SER A 15 -14.85 -17.72 36.10
C SER A 15 -14.63 -18.18 34.65
N PRO A 16 -15.39 -19.17 34.14
CA PRO A 16 -15.06 -19.78 32.86
C PRO A 16 -15.34 -18.82 31.70
N LEU A 17 -14.47 -18.91 30.67
CA LEU A 17 -14.59 -18.23 29.39
C LEU A 17 -15.86 -18.69 28.63
N PRO A 18 -16.41 -17.84 27.75
CA PRO A 18 -17.46 -18.24 26.84
C PRO A 18 -16.93 -19.21 25.77
N ALA A 19 -17.68 -20.27 25.51
CA ALA A 19 -17.32 -21.39 24.65
C ALA A 19 -17.82 -21.26 23.21
N THR A 20 -18.57 -20.20 22.87
CA THR A 20 -19.28 -20.09 21.58
C THR A 20 -19.20 -18.71 20.91
N LEU A 21 -19.42 -18.68 19.59
CA LEU A 21 -19.45 -17.47 18.75
C LEU A 21 -20.52 -16.45 19.17
N GLU A 22 -21.65 -16.91 19.72
CA GLU A 22 -22.72 -16.03 20.24
C GLU A 22 -22.30 -15.28 21.50
N GLU A 23 -21.50 -15.91 22.36
CA GLU A 23 -21.05 -15.27 23.59
C GLU A 23 -19.91 -14.26 23.32
N ALA A 24 -19.10 -14.49 22.28
CA ALA A 24 -18.16 -13.49 21.76
C ALA A 24 -18.88 -12.27 21.17
N ALA A 25 -20.00 -12.49 20.46
CA ALA A 25 -20.87 -11.42 19.95
C ALA A 25 -21.53 -10.64 21.11
N ALA A 26 -21.99 -11.33 22.14
CA ALA A 26 -22.57 -10.71 23.35
C ALA A 26 -21.53 -9.92 24.16
N MET A 27 -20.27 -10.37 24.19
CA MET A 27 -19.17 -9.65 24.83
C MET A 27 -18.77 -8.40 24.04
N SER A 28 -18.78 -8.46 22.70
CA SER A 28 -18.62 -7.28 21.84
C SER A 28 -19.77 -6.29 22.03
N LEU A 29 -21.01 -6.77 22.20
CA LEU A 29 -22.18 -5.94 22.50
C LEU A 29 -22.07 -5.25 23.88
N ARG A 30 -21.54 -5.94 24.90
CA ARG A 30 -21.33 -5.36 26.25
C ARG A 30 -20.20 -4.34 26.28
N LEU A 31 -19.07 -4.63 25.63
CA LEU A 31 -17.99 -3.65 25.44
C LEU A 31 -18.48 -2.41 24.70
N ARG A 32 -19.38 -2.57 23.72
CA ARG A 32 -20.03 -1.48 22.99
C ARG A 32 -21.10 -0.75 23.81
N GLY A 33 -21.83 -1.42 24.70
CA GLY A 33 -22.80 -0.78 25.60
C GLY A 33 -22.12 0.18 26.58
N ASP A 34 -20.95 -0.21 27.09
CA ASP A 34 -20.11 0.67 27.92
C ASP A 34 -19.55 1.86 27.12
N VAL A 35 -19.15 1.64 25.85
CA VAL A 35 -18.68 2.71 24.95
C VAL A 35 -19.82 3.63 24.49
N SER A 36 -21.03 3.10 24.23
CA SER A 36 -22.23 3.88 23.91
C SER A 36 -22.62 4.82 25.06
N ASN A 37 -22.47 4.37 26.31
CA ASN A 37 -22.67 5.22 27.49
C ASN A 37 -21.57 6.30 27.63
N ILE A 38 -20.34 6.02 27.20
CA ILE A 38 -19.25 7.00 27.13
C ILE A 38 -19.51 8.05 26.02
N ILE A 39 -20.00 7.62 24.84
CA ILE A 39 -20.36 8.50 23.72
C ILE A 39 -21.46 9.51 24.10
N SER A 40 -22.38 9.13 25.00
CA SER A 40 -23.42 10.03 25.50
C SER A 40 -22.96 11.03 26.58
N GLN A 41 -21.73 10.94 27.08
CA GLN A 41 -21.24 11.74 28.22
C GLN A 41 -20.21 12.81 27.87
N HIS A 42 -19.67 12.84 26.65
CA HIS A 42 -18.70 13.86 26.27
C HIS A 42 -19.39 15.20 25.93
N SER A 43 -19.04 16.24 26.67
CA SER A 43 -19.51 17.60 26.41
C SER A 43 -18.86 18.16 25.13
N ALA A 44 -19.56 19.05 24.42
CA ALA A 44 -19.07 19.69 23.19
C ALA A 44 -17.67 20.33 23.33
N ALA A 45 -17.27 20.71 24.55
CA ALA A 45 -15.97 21.30 24.86
C ALA A 45 -14.79 20.30 24.81
N GLU A 46 -15.01 19.01 25.06
CA GLU A 46 -13.96 17.97 24.94
C GLU A 46 -13.75 17.56 23.47
N ILE A 47 -14.78 17.71 22.64
CA ILE A 47 -14.73 17.53 21.18
C ILE A 47 -13.92 18.65 20.51
N GLU A 48 -14.06 19.90 20.97
CA GLU A 48 -13.22 21.04 20.52
C GLU A 48 -11.75 20.92 20.97
N ALA A 49 -11.48 20.34 22.14
CA ALA A 49 -10.11 20.20 22.65
C ALA A 49 -9.25 19.26 21.78
N ILE A 50 -9.85 18.20 21.21
CA ILE A 50 -9.21 17.29 20.25
C ILE A 50 -8.90 17.98 18.92
N GLU A 51 -9.68 19.00 18.53
CA GLU A 51 -9.40 19.80 17.32
C GLU A 51 -8.16 20.71 17.50
N SER A 52 -7.83 21.09 18.73
CA SER A 52 -6.72 22.02 19.01
C SER A 52 -5.33 21.40 18.90
N ASP A 53 -5.19 20.08 19.11
CA ASP A 53 -3.90 19.37 18.97
C ASP A 53 -3.54 19.09 17.49
N ALA A 54 -4.48 19.35 16.56
CA ALA A 54 -4.32 19.23 15.11
C ALA A 54 -4.07 20.58 14.40
N ALA A 55 -3.74 21.65 15.13
CA ALA A 55 -3.64 23.02 14.64
C ALA A 55 -2.60 23.27 13.53
N PHE A 56 -1.82 22.26 13.13
CA PHE A 56 -0.85 22.34 12.03
C PHE A 56 -1.04 21.31 10.91
N SER A 57 -2.14 20.53 10.87
CA SER A 57 -2.38 19.63 9.74
C SER A 57 -2.79 20.40 8.48
N PRO A 58 -2.13 20.21 7.33
CA PRO A 58 -2.56 20.78 6.04
C PRO A 58 -3.99 20.40 5.63
N LEU A 59 -4.58 19.37 6.25
CA LEU A 59 -5.93 18.88 5.92
C LEU A 59 -7.05 19.78 6.46
N SER A 60 -6.84 20.51 7.55
CA SER A 60 -7.84 21.45 8.09
C SER A 60 -8.16 22.55 7.08
N SER A 61 -7.15 23.01 6.31
CA SER A 61 -7.32 23.98 5.22
C SER A 61 -8.09 23.44 4.00
N ARG A 62 -8.36 22.12 3.94
CA ARG A 62 -8.98 21.43 2.81
C ARG A 62 -10.34 20.81 3.14
N LEU A 63 -10.97 21.19 4.26
CA LEU A 63 -12.28 20.66 4.65
C LEU A 63 -13.34 20.78 3.55
N HIS A 64 -13.36 21.90 2.82
CA HIS A 64 -14.27 22.11 1.68
C HIS A 64 -14.05 21.11 0.52
N GLN A 65 -12.82 20.59 0.36
CA GLN A 65 -12.51 19.54 -0.63
C GLN A 65 -12.75 18.14 -0.07
N MET A 66 -12.72 17.97 1.26
CA MET A 66 -13.03 16.72 1.94
C MET A 66 -14.54 16.46 2.01
N PHE A 67 -15.34 17.52 2.17
CA PHE A 67 -16.79 17.45 2.29
C PHE A 67 -17.43 18.43 1.30
N PRO A 68 -17.24 18.23 -0.01
CA PRO A 68 -17.92 19.04 -1.01
C PRO A 68 -19.41 18.68 -1.05
N THR A 69 -20.23 19.64 -1.48
CA THR A 69 -21.63 19.40 -1.83
C THR A 69 -21.76 19.22 -3.34
N LEU A 70 -22.68 18.37 -3.75
CA LEU A 70 -23.14 18.25 -5.12
C LEU A 70 -24.31 19.22 -5.34
N SER A 71 -24.30 19.92 -6.47
CA SER A 71 -25.43 20.74 -6.89
C SER A 71 -26.63 19.87 -7.26
N THR A 72 -27.83 20.45 -7.27
CA THR A 72 -29.07 19.73 -7.66
C THR A 72 -28.93 19.03 -9.01
N ARG A 73 -28.32 19.70 -10.00
CA ARG A 73 -28.07 19.12 -11.33
C ARG A 73 -27.14 17.90 -11.29
N GLU A 74 -26.13 17.93 -10.43
CA GLU A 74 -25.21 16.80 -10.26
C GLU A 74 -25.89 15.63 -9.56
N VAL A 75 -26.70 15.91 -8.53
CA VAL A 75 -27.51 14.90 -7.85
C VAL A 75 -28.47 14.22 -8.84
N ASP A 76 -29.16 15.00 -9.68
CA ASP A 76 -30.10 14.46 -10.67
C ASP A 76 -29.42 13.53 -11.69
N ARG A 77 -28.20 13.85 -12.11
CA ARG A 77 -27.38 12.98 -12.98
C ARG A 77 -26.91 11.72 -12.25
N ALA A 78 -26.52 11.86 -10.98
CA ALA A 78 -26.07 10.74 -10.16
C ALA A 78 -27.20 9.74 -9.83
N ARG A 79 -28.48 10.17 -9.86
CA ARG A 79 -29.64 9.28 -9.66
C ARG A 79 -29.67 8.09 -10.61
N ALA A 80 -29.16 8.24 -11.83
CA ALA A 80 -29.13 7.15 -12.81
C ALA A 80 -28.26 5.95 -12.39
N PHE A 81 -27.37 6.15 -11.42
CA PHE A 81 -26.40 5.15 -10.94
C PHE A 81 -26.76 4.60 -9.56
N GLY A 82 -27.91 4.95 -8.99
CA GLY A 82 -28.23 4.58 -7.63
C GLY A 82 -29.70 4.33 -7.39
N SER A 83 -29.99 3.84 -6.19
CA SER A 83 -31.35 3.56 -5.73
C SER A 83 -31.71 4.51 -4.59
N GLU A 84 -32.94 5.01 -4.58
CA GLU A 84 -33.42 5.82 -3.47
C GLU A 84 -33.61 4.96 -2.21
N ALA A 85 -33.21 5.51 -1.07
CA ALA A 85 -33.38 4.90 0.24
C ALA A 85 -33.81 5.95 1.26
N ARG A 86 -34.46 5.47 2.32
CA ARG A 86 -34.95 6.29 3.43
C ARG A 86 -34.56 5.63 4.74
N TRP A 87 -34.21 6.45 5.71
CA TRP A 87 -33.83 6.04 7.05
C TRP A 87 -34.57 6.87 8.07
N SER A 88 -35.10 6.25 9.12
CA SER A 88 -35.70 6.96 10.25
C SER A 88 -34.63 7.53 11.17
N ALA A 89 -34.96 8.58 11.91
CA ALA A 89 -34.09 9.10 12.97
C ALA A 89 -33.65 7.98 13.94
N GLY A 90 -32.34 7.85 14.16
CA GLY A 90 -31.69 6.81 14.96
C GLY A 90 -31.27 5.57 14.17
N GLU A 91 -31.65 5.44 12.91
CA GLU A 91 -31.30 4.29 12.06
C GLU A 91 -29.86 4.37 11.54
N GLU A 92 -29.17 3.24 11.47
CA GLU A 92 -27.81 3.14 10.93
C GLU A 92 -27.84 3.01 9.41
N LEU A 93 -27.13 3.92 8.72
CA LEU A 93 -26.92 3.84 7.28
C LEU A 93 -25.80 2.85 6.92
N PHE A 94 -24.76 2.81 7.74
CA PHE A 94 -23.64 1.89 7.62
C PHE A 94 -22.89 1.80 8.95
N ARG A 95 -22.18 0.67 9.14
CA ARG A 95 -21.48 0.35 10.38
C ARG A 95 -20.03 -0.03 10.13
N MET A 96 -19.13 0.41 11.01
CA MET A 96 -17.71 0.07 10.99
C MET A 96 -17.50 -1.45 11.00
N GLY A 97 -16.55 -1.92 10.19
CA GLY A 97 -16.19 -3.34 10.07
C GLY A 97 -17.14 -4.18 9.21
N HIS A 98 -18.28 -3.64 8.77
CA HIS A 98 -19.19 -4.32 7.86
C HIS A 98 -19.00 -3.89 6.40
N PRO A 99 -19.34 -4.75 5.42
CA PRO A 99 -19.28 -4.41 4.01
C PRO A 99 -20.02 -3.11 3.71
N SER A 100 -19.40 -2.24 2.91
CA SER A 100 -20.00 -0.96 2.57
C SER A 100 -21.18 -1.12 1.59
N PRO A 101 -22.29 -0.39 1.77
CA PRO A 101 -23.36 -0.31 0.77
C PRO A 101 -22.94 0.47 -0.49
N GLY A 102 -21.75 1.09 -0.49
CA GLY A 102 -21.28 2.00 -1.52
C GLY A 102 -21.36 3.46 -1.08
N LEU A 103 -21.48 4.37 -2.04
CA LEU A 103 -21.57 5.81 -1.79
C LEU A 103 -23.02 6.21 -1.52
N ILE A 104 -23.27 7.04 -0.50
CA ILE A 104 -24.61 7.55 -0.21
C ILE A 104 -24.65 9.05 -0.44
N ILE A 105 -25.48 9.54 -1.36
CA ILE A 105 -25.74 10.97 -1.55
C ILE A 105 -26.96 11.35 -0.69
N ILE A 106 -26.81 12.33 0.19
CA ILE A 106 -27.90 12.80 1.05
C ILE A 106 -28.78 13.77 0.25
N LEU A 107 -30.07 13.46 0.13
CA LEU A 107 -31.06 14.33 -0.50
C LEU A 107 -31.73 15.26 0.52
N LYS A 108 -32.00 14.72 1.71
CA LYS A 108 -32.67 15.42 2.82
C LYS A 108 -32.26 14.77 4.14
N GLY A 109 -32.27 15.56 5.22
CA GLY A 109 -31.97 15.11 6.57
C GLY A 109 -30.53 15.38 6.98
N LEU A 110 -30.16 14.84 8.14
CA LEU A 110 -28.87 15.02 8.79
C LEU A 110 -28.32 13.66 9.20
N VAL A 111 -27.09 13.36 8.77
CA VAL A 111 -26.39 12.13 9.12
C VAL A 111 -25.15 12.47 9.92
N ARG A 112 -24.98 11.81 11.06
CA ARG A 112 -23.75 11.88 11.86
C ARG A 112 -22.84 10.73 11.48
N VAL A 113 -21.63 11.07 11.07
CA VAL A 113 -20.55 10.11 10.80
C VAL A 113 -19.57 10.15 11.97
N SER A 114 -19.54 9.06 12.73
CA SER A 114 -18.60 8.86 13.82
C SER A 114 -17.45 7.97 13.35
N ARG A 115 -16.23 8.31 13.78
CA ARG A 115 -15.02 7.55 13.45
C ARG A 115 -14.30 7.22 14.73
N GLY A 116 -14.08 5.94 14.95
CA GLY A 116 -13.24 5.47 16.04
C GLY A 116 -12.17 4.50 15.57
N ASP A 117 -11.27 4.15 16.49
CA ASP A 117 -10.40 3.00 16.32
C ASP A 117 -11.13 1.70 16.71
N ALA A 118 -10.48 0.56 16.46
CA ALA A 118 -11.05 -0.75 16.76
C ALA A 118 -11.28 -1.05 18.26
N ILE A 119 -10.84 -0.16 19.17
CA ILE A 119 -11.11 -0.27 20.61
C ILE A 119 -12.17 0.73 21.10
N GLY A 120 -12.83 1.43 20.17
CA GLY A 120 -13.97 2.31 20.45
C GLY A 120 -13.60 3.73 20.84
N ARG A 121 -12.33 4.16 20.70
CA ARG A 121 -11.97 5.57 20.90
C ARG A 121 -12.49 6.37 19.72
N VAL A 122 -13.45 7.26 19.96
CA VAL A 122 -13.98 8.13 18.91
C VAL A 122 -13.00 9.27 18.68
N HIS A 123 -12.44 9.34 17.47
CA HIS A 123 -11.48 10.36 17.07
C HIS A 123 -12.15 11.54 16.38
N ARG A 124 -13.33 11.33 15.77
CA ARG A 124 -14.01 12.40 15.03
C ARG A 124 -15.49 12.12 14.84
N VAL A 125 -16.29 13.16 14.98
CA VAL A 125 -17.71 13.17 14.65
C VAL A 125 -17.94 14.31 13.66
N ILE A 126 -18.60 14.02 12.54
CA ILE A 126 -18.92 15.01 11.51
C ILE A 126 -20.37 14.84 11.13
N GLU A 127 -21.10 15.94 11.05
CA GLU A 127 -22.49 15.95 10.59
C GLU A 127 -22.54 16.38 9.13
N GLN A 128 -23.31 15.65 8.32
CA GLN A 128 -23.47 15.89 6.90
C GLN A 128 -24.95 15.99 6.57
N HIS A 129 -25.30 17.05 5.85
CA HIS A 129 -26.66 17.36 5.41
C HIS A 129 -26.85 17.14 3.89
N ALA A 130 -28.05 17.46 3.40
CA ALA A 130 -28.41 17.45 1.99
C ALA A 130 -27.33 18.03 1.05
N GLY A 131 -27.10 17.36 -0.07
CA GLY A 131 -26.07 17.68 -1.07
C GLY A 131 -24.71 17.06 -0.76
N HIS A 132 -24.41 16.66 0.48
CA HIS A 132 -23.19 15.90 0.76
C HIS A 132 -23.31 14.44 0.32
N PHE A 133 -22.16 13.79 0.18
CA PHE A 133 -22.08 12.34 0.04
C PHE A 133 -21.21 11.70 1.12
N LEU A 134 -21.69 10.57 1.61
CA LEU A 134 -21.05 9.71 2.60
C LEU A 134 -20.19 8.69 1.89
N GLY A 135 -18.92 8.64 2.28
CA GLY A 135 -18.02 7.64 1.73
C GLY A 135 -16.53 7.86 1.90
N GLU A 136 -15.77 6.81 1.67
CA GLU A 136 -14.32 6.82 1.54
C GLU A 136 -13.86 5.81 0.46
N ILE A 137 -12.56 5.68 0.21
CA ILE A 137 -12.01 4.88 -0.91
C ILE A 137 -12.44 3.40 -0.88
N ALA A 138 -12.56 2.78 0.29
CA ALA A 138 -12.87 1.36 0.42
C ALA A 138 -14.25 1.00 -0.19
N GLN A 139 -15.16 1.97 -0.28
CA GLN A 139 -16.46 1.82 -0.93
C GLN A 139 -16.40 1.51 -2.44
N LEU A 140 -15.31 1.84 -3.13
CA LEU A 140 -15.13 1.49 -4.54
C LEU A 140 -15.09 -0.03 -4.77
N PHE A 141 -14.82 -0.81 -3.71
CA PHE A 141 -14.65 -2.26 -3.74
C PHE A 141 -15.59 -3.01 -2.78
N GLY A 142 -16.49 -2.29 -2.10
CA GLY A 142 -17.32 -2.91 -1.05
C GLY A 142 -16.52 -3.41 0.14
N HIS A 143 -15.30 -2.90 0.34
CA HIS A 143 -14.50 -3.20 1.53
C HIS A 143 -15.22 -2.72 2.81
N PRO A 144 -14.82 -3.24 3.99
CA PRO A 144 -15.42 -2.83 5.25
C PRO A 144 -15.34 -1.33 5.53
N CYS A 145 -16.41 -0.76 6.09
CA CYS A 145 -16.46 0.64 6.50
C CYS A 145 -15.49 0.92 7.67
N LEU A 146 -14.93 2.14 7.71
CA LEU A 146 -14.01 2.63 8.76
C LEU A 146 -14.68 3.62 9.74
N GLY A 147 -16.00 3.62 9.78
CA GLY A 147 -16.78 4.46 10.68
C GLY A 147 -18.26 4.12 10.59
N ASP A 148 -19.05 4.76 11.44
CA ASP A 148 -20.48 4.55 11.57
C ASP A 148 -21.23 5.77 11.05
N GLY A 149 -22.33 5.53 10.35
CA GLY A 149 -23.23 6.57 9.84
C GLY A 149 -24.61 6.37 10.44
N VAL A 150 -25.11 7.34 11.20
CA VAL A 150 -26.42 7.28 11.85
C VAL A 150 -27.26 8.48 11.43
N ALA A 151 -28.50 8.22 11.02
CA ALA A 151 -29.50 9.26 10.75
C ALA A 151 -29.84 9.97 12.06
N ILE A 152 -29.59 11.28 12.15
CA ILE A 152 -30.02 12.09 13.31
C ILE A 152 -31.47 12.54 13.14
N GLU A 153 -31.87 12.75 11.89
CA GLU A 153 -33.23 13.08 11.47
C GLU A 153 -33.69 12.07 10.42
N ASP A 154 -34.99 12.02 10.13
CA ASP A 154 -35.50 11.28 8.98
C ASP A 154 -34.76 11.71 7.71
N THR A 155 -34.05 10.76 7.11
CA THR A 155 -33.06 11.00 6.06
C THR A 155 -33.48 10.30 4.78
N GLU A 156 -33.36 11.01 3.66
CA GLU A 156 -33.57 10.46 2.32
C GLU A 156 -32.26 10.58 1.53
N GLY A 157 -31.91 9.56 0.75
CA GLY A 157 -30.66 9.53 0.01
C GLY A 157 -30.67 8.60 -1.19
N ILE A 158 -29.60 8.68 -1.99
CA ILE A 158 -29.33 7.78 -3.11
C ILE A 158 -28.17 6.87 -2.70
N VAL A 159 -28.38 5.56 -2.71
CA VAL A 159 -27.35 4.55 -2.50
C VAL A 159 -26.81 4.10 -3.86
N ILE A 160 -25.52 4.34 -4.08
CA ILE A 160 -24.79 3.98 -5.28
C ILE A 160 -23.85 2.82 -4.92
N ALA A 161 -24.19 1.61 -5.37
CA ALA A 161 -23.41 0.41 -5.10
C ALA A 161 -21.99 0.51 -5.69
N PRO A 162 -20.99 -0.25 -5.18
CA PRO A 162 -19.59 -0.14 -5.62
C PRO A 162 -19.38 -0.23 -7.14
N ALA A 163 -20.10 -1.12 -7.83
CA ALA A 163 -20.01 -1.26 -9.29
C ALA A 163 -20.53 -0.01 -10.02
N GLU A 164 -21.71 0.47 -9.64
CA GLU A 164 -22.32 1.68 -10.19
C GLU A 164 -21.53 2.94 -9.85
N LEU A 165 -20.88 2.98 -8.68
CA LEU A 165 -20.00 4.07 -8.30
C LEU A 165 -18.83 4.18 -9.27
N ARG A 166 -18.19 3.06 -9.64
CA ARG A 166 -17.12 3.08 -10.65
C ARG A 166 -17.65 3.60 -12.00
N SER A 167 -18.84 3.16 -12.41
CA SER A 167 -19.48 3.67 -13.63
C SER A 167 -19.72 5.18 -13.55
N LEU A 168 -20.28 5.68 -12.45
CA LEU A 168 -20.48 7.10 -12.21
C LEU A 168 -19.16 7.88 -12.32
N LEU A 169 -18.10 7.43 -11.64
CA LEU A 169 -16.81 8.14 -11.66
C LEU A 169 -16.17 8.20 -13.06
N VAL A 170 -16.49 7.26 -13.95
CA VAL A 170 -15.96 7.19 -15.32
C VAL A 170 -16.84 7.99 -16.29
N THR A 171 -18.16 7.79 -16.26
CA THR A 171 -19.10 8.44 -17.17
C THR A 171 -19.29 9.93 -16.86
N GLU A 172 -19.29 10.29 -15.58
CA GLU A 172 -19.59 11.64 -15.10
C GLU A 172 -18.31 12.35 -14.63
N ALA A 173 -17.56 12.95 -15.56
CA ALA A 173 -16.22 13.48 -15.27
C ALA A 173 -16.19 14.53 -14.13
N GLU A 174 -17.13 15.48 -14.11
CA GLU A 174 -17.17 16.54 -13.07
C GLU A 174 -17.48 15.96 -11.68
N ILE A 175 -18.53 15.14 -11.58
CA ILE A 175 -18.93 14.47 -10.35
C ILE A 175 -17.81 13.54 -9.89
N GLY A 176 -17.24 12.79 -10.84
CA GLY A 176 -16.14 11.86 -10.63
C GLY A 176 -14.90 12.54 -10.06
N GLU A 177 -14.54 13.72 -10.55
CA GLU A 177 -13.45 14.51 -10.00
C GLU A 177 -13.72 14.93 -8.55
N LYS A 178 -14.90 15.49 -8.26
CA LYS A 178 -15.29 15.94 -6.91
C LYS A 178 -15.27 14.78 -5.91
N ILE A 179 -15.90 13.67 -6.26
CA ILE A 179 -15.94 12.47 -5.40
C ILE A 179 -14.54 11.93 -5.21
N THR A 180 -13.79 11.63 -6.28
CA THR A 180 -12.45 11.03 -6.17
C THR A 180 -11.51 11.88 -5.33
N ARG A 181 -11.52 13.21 -5.53
CA ARG A 181 -10.74 14.15 -4.73
C ARG A 181 -11.12 14.08 -3.26
N ALA A 182 -12.41 14.10 -2.93
CA ALA A 182 -12.88 13.99 -1.56
C ALA A 182 -12.46 12.67 -0.92
N LEU A 183 -12.61 11.53 -1.61
CA LEU A 183 -12.24 10.22 -1.07
C LEU A 183 -10.73 10.13 -0.79
N ILE A 184 -9.88 10.67 -1.68
CA ILE A 184 -8.42 10.73 -1.47
C ILE A 184 -8.06 11.54 -0.23
N ILE A 185 -8.67 12.72 -0.05
CA ILE A 185 -8.35 13.57 1.10
C ILE A 185 -8.94 12.99 2.39
N ARG A 186 -10.15 12.38 2.34
CA ARG A 186 -10.74 11.65 3.46
C ARG A 186 -9.84 10.49 3.91
N ARG A 187 -9.26 9.74 2.97
CA ARG A 187 -8.31 8.65 3.28
C ARG A 187 -7.05 9.19 3.95
N ALA A 188 -6.48 10.29 3.45
CA ALA A 188 -5.33 10.94 4.10
C ALA A 188 -5.65 11.33 5.55
N GLY A 189 -6.83 11.92 5.80
CA GLY A 189 -7.27 12.25 7.16
C GLY A 189 -7.50 11.04 8.06
N LEU A 190 -7.99 9.92 7.53
CA LEU A 190 -8.11 8.68 8.30
C LEU A 190 -6.74 8.13 8.70
N ILE A 191 -5.74 8.21 7.82
CA ILE A 191 -4.36 7.79 8.10
C ILE A 191 -3.74 8.68 9.18
N GLU A 192 -3.90 10.01 9.08
CA GLU A 192 -3.39 10.96 10.08
C GLU A 192 -3.99 10.71 11.47
N ASN A 193 -5.27 10.34 11.53
CA ASN A 193 -6.00 10.14 12.79
C ASN A 193 -6.00 8.68 13.32
N GLY A 194 -5.38 7.74 12.60
CA GLY A 194 -5.29 6.33 13.03
C GLY A 194 -6.59 5.51 13.01
N SER A 195 -7.63 5.94 12.28
CA SER A 195 -8.95 5.29 12.33
C SER A 195 -9.03 3.96 11.55
N GLY A 196 -8.63 2.86 12.19
CA GLY A 196 -8.61 1.50 11.61
C GLY A 196 -8.23 0.41 12.63
N PRO A 197 -7.58 -0.70 12.22
CA PRO A 197 -7.10 -1.72 13.16
C PRO A 197 -6.13 -1.14 14.19
N VAL A 198 -6.17 -1.70 15.40
CA VAL A 198 -5.32 -1.31 16.52
C VAL A 198 -4.28 -2.40 16.75
N LEU A 199 -3.01 -2.02 16.68
CA LEU A 199 -1.87 -2.90 16.90
C LEU A 199 -1.38 -2.68 18.32
N VAL A 200 -1.34 -3.74 19.12
CA VAL A 200 -0.95 -3.71 20.51
C VAL A 200 0.27 -4.59 20.71
N GLY A 201 1.36 -4.03 21.23
CA GLY A 201 2.59 -4.79 21.51
C GLY A 201 3.81 -3.92 21.76
N ASP A 202 4.99 -4.55 21.80
CA ASP A 202 6.27 -3.81 21.84
C ASP A 202 6.57 -3.23 20.47
N THR A 203 6.70 -1.91 20.38
CA THR A 203 6.99 -1.19 19.13
C THR A 203 8.35 -1.53 18.53
N ALA A 204 9.26 -2.11 19.31
CA ALA A 204 10.56 -2.60 18.84
C ALA A 204 10.52 -4.05 18.33
N ASP A 205 9.42 -4.79 18.51
CA ASP A 205 9.28 -6.17 18.04
C ASP A 205 9.28 -6.25 16.50
N ALA A 206 9.95 -7.27 15.96
CA ALA A 206 10.11 -7.41 14.51
C ALA A 206 8.77 -7.69 13.80
N ARG A 207 7.87 -8.48 14.40
CA ARG A 207 6.55 -8.77 13.83
C ARG A 207 5.68 -7.52 13.90
N MET A 208 5.73 -6.80 15.01
CA MET A 208 5.04 -5.51 15.18
C MET A 208 5.45 -4.49 14.10
N ILE A 209 6.76 -4.35 13.84
CA ILE A 209 7.29 -3.48 12.77
C ILE A 209 6.82 -3.95 11.40
N SER A 210 6.76 -5.26 11.14
CA SER A 210 6.26 -5.82 9.87
C SER A 210 4.80 -5.44 9.62
N LEU A 211 3.93 -5.66 10.61
CA LEU A 211 2.51 -5.34 10.50
C LEU A 211 2.25 -3.83 10.34
N GLN A 212 2.98 -2.98 11.06
CA GLN A 212 2.91 -1.53 10.86
C GLN A 212 3.31 -1.14 9.43
N ARG A 213 4.39 -1.73 8.91
CA ARG A 213 4.86 -1.49 7.54
C ARG A 213 3.84 -1.95 6.51
N LEU A 214 3.19 -3.09 6.70
CA LEU A 214 2.12 -3.58 5.84
C LEU A 214 1.00 -2.53 5.72
N LEU A 215 0.46 -2.07 6.86
CA LEU A 215 -0.65 -1.12 6.90
C LEU A 215 -0.24 0.23 6.33
N GLN A 216 0.95 0.73 6.69
CA GLN A 216 1.45 2.01 6.19
C GLN A 216 1.69 2.00 4.67
N ARG A 217 2.28 0.92 4.12
CA ARG A 217 2.54 0.80 2.68
C ARG A 217 1.25 0.73 1.86
N ASN A 218 0.22 0.08 2.40
CA ASN A 218 -1.09 0.00 1.77
C ASN A 218 -1.97 1.24 2.07
N ALA A 219 -1.40 2.29 2.67
CA ALA A 219 -2.11 3.51 3.06
C ALA A 219 -3.39 3.20 3.86
N TYR A 220 -3.32 2.17 4.71
CA TYR A 220 -4.43 1.76 5.54
C TYR A 220 -4.31 2.42 6.92
N PRO A 221 -5.34 3.20 7.33
CA PRO A 221 -5.41 3.80 8.65
C PRO A 221 -5.22 2.76 9.75
N HIS A 222 -4.43 3.07 10.79
CA HIS A 222 -4.24 2.18 11.93
C HIS A 222 -3.71 2.96 13.13
N THR A 223 -3.92 2.40 14.32
CA THR A 223 -3.37 2.91 15.57
C THR A 223 -2.36 1.91 16.11
N VAL A 224 -1.27 2.43 16.67
CA VAL A 224 -0.25 1.64 17.36
C VAL A 224 -0.28 2.02 18.84
N ILE A 225 -0.44 1.03 19.70
CA ILE A 225 -0.38 1.22 21.14
C ILE A 225 0.76 0.40 21.70
N ASP A 226 1.70 1.09 22.36
CA ASP A 226 2.75 0.42 23.12
C ASP A 226 2.13 -0.11 24.43
N ALA A 227 2.12 -1.43 24.57
CA ALA A 227 1.49 -2.11 25.70
C ALA A 227 2.08 -1.70 27.07
N ARG A 228 3.25 -1.04 27.10
CA ARG A 228 3.90 -0.56 28.33
C ARG A 228 3.40 0.80 28.81
N LEU A 229 2.72 1.57 27.96
CA LEU A 229 2.52 3.01 28.16
C LEU A 229 1.04 3.41 28.34
N ASP A 230 0.07 2.52 28.11
CA ASP A 230 -1.35 2.86 28.07
C ASP A 230 -2.21 2.06 29.10
N PRO A 231 -2.77 2.71 30.14
CA PRO A 231 -3.57 2.04 31.17
C PRO A 231 -4.86 1.37 30.66
N ILE A 232 -5.48 1.91 29.61
CA ILE A 232 -6.69 1.35 28.98
C ILE A 232 -6.36 0.00 28.32
N THR A 233 -5.18 -0.08 27.71
CA THR A 233 -4.65 -1.29 27.08
C THR A 233 -4.38 -2.39 28.10
N VAL A 234 -3.87 -2.06 29.28
CA VAL A 234 -3.68 -3.05 30.37
C VAL A 234 -5.01 -3.70 30.75
N GLY A 235 -6.07 -2.91 30.96
CA GLY A 235 -7.40 -3.44 31.27
C GLY A 235 -8.03 -4.25 30.13
N LEU A 236 -7.78 -3.88 28.88
CA LEU A 236 -8.23 -4.65 27.71
C LEU A 236 -7.49 -5.99 27.58
N LEU A 237 -6.16 -5.99 27.78
CA LEU A 237 -5.31 -7.18 27.73
C LEU A 237 -5.68 -8.20 28.82
N GLU A 238 -6.02 -7.72 30.02
CA GLU A 238 -6.53 -8.57 31.11
C GLU A 238 -7.87 -9.23 30.73
N ARG A 239 -8.80 -8.49 30.13
CA ARG A 239 -10.12 -9.00 29.70
C ARG A 239 -10.02 -10.08 28.63
N ILE A 240 -9.03 -10.00 27.74
CA ILE A 240 -8.82 -11.01 26.69
C ILE A 240 -7.83 -12.11 27.11
N SER A 241 -7.37 -12.13 28.37
CA SER A 241 -6.42 -13.12 28.90
C SER A 241 -5.18 -13.29 28.00
N ALA A 242 -4.59 -12.18 27.55
CA ALA A 242 -3.42 -12.22 26.66
C ALA A 242 -2.16 -12.72 27.38
N SER A 243 -1.46 -13.67 26.77
CA SER A 243 -0.13 -14.10 27.18
C SER A 243 0.96 -13.37 26.39
N LYS A 244 2.22 -13.43 26.83
CA LYS A 244 3.35 -12.85 26.08
C LYS A 244 3.48 -13.44 24.66
N ALA A 245 3.08 -14.70 24.45
CA ALA A 245 3.14 -15.36 23.16
C ALA A 245 2.10 -14.85 22.15
N ASP A 246 1.07 -14.14 22.62
CA ASP A 246 -0.01 -13.63 21.78
C ASP A 246 0.34 -12.31 21.09
N PHE A 247 1.48 -11.70 21.42
CA PHE A 247 1.89 -10.42 20.87
C PHE A 247 2.66 -10.55 19.55
N PRO A 248 2.51 -9.58 18.63
CA PRO A 248 1.58 -8.44 18.68
C PRO A 248 0.12 -8.89 18.50
N ILE A 249 -0.80 -8.18 19.18
CA ILE A 249 -2.23 -8.37 19.01
C ILE A 249 -2.74 -7.35 18.01
N VAL A 250 -3.60 -7.77 17.08
CA VAL A 250 -4.29 -6.89 16.14
C VAL A 250 -5.79 -6.95 16.40
N ILE A 251 -6.38 -5.80 16.70
CA ILE A 251 -7.83 -5.66 16.87
C ILE A 251 -8.36 -5.05 15.59
N CYS A 252 -9.17 -5.81 14.85
CA CYS A 252 -9.74 -5.40 13.58
C CYS A 252 -10.98 -4.52 13.78
N PRO A 253 -11.33 -3.66 12.78
CA PRO A 253 -12.50 -2.78 12.87
C PRO A 253 -13.84 -3.46 13.18
N ASP A 254 -13.98 -4.74 12.86
CA ASP A 254 -15.19 -5.52 13.16
C ASP A 254 -15.20 -6.15 14.57
N GLY A 255 -14.19 -5.86 15.38
CA GLY A 255 -14.01 -6.36 16.74
C GLY A 255 -13.21 -7.66 16.85
N THR A 256 -12.74 -8.23 15.74
CA THR A 256 -11.92 -9.45 15.79
C THR A 256 -10.57 -9.20 16.41
N VAL A 257 -10.13 -10.12 17.26
CA VAL A 257 -8.81 -10.10 17.87
C VAL A 257 -7.93 -11.19 17.26
N LEU A 258 -6.89 -10.78 16.55
CA LEU A 258 -5.86 -11.67 16.01
C LEU A 258 -4.66 -11.69 16.96
N ARG A 259 -4.19 -12.90 17.31
CA ARG A 259 -3.06 -13.12 18.22
C ARG A 259 -1.83 -13.51 17.42
N ALA A 260 -0.76 -12.72 17.58
CA ALA A 260 0.50 -12.86 16.89
C ALA A 260 0.36 -13.12 15.36
N PRO A 261 -0.51 -12.40 14.62
CA PRO A 261 -0.80 -12.75 13.24
C PRO A 261 0.35 -12.43 12.28
N ASP A 262 0.37 -13.12 11.15
CA ASP A 262 1.16 -12.73 9.99
C ASP A 262 0.44 -11.68 9.11
N GLU A 263 1.14 -11.19 8.08
CA GLU A 263 0.64 -10.16 7.17
C GLU A 263 -0.58 -10.63 6.35
N ASN A 264 -0.62 -11.90 5.95
CA ASN A 264 -1.71 -12.46 5.15
C ASN A 264 -2.99 -12.63 5.97
N GLN A 265 -2.86 -13.05 7.23
CA GLN A 265 -3.98 -13.15 8.17
C GLN A 265 -4.63 -11.78 8.39
N VAL A 266 -3.83 -10.72 8.57
CA VAL A 266 -4.34 -9.36 8.72
C VAL A 266 -5.01 -8.89 7.42
N ALA A 267 -4.36 -9.03 6.27
CA ALA A 267 -4.91 -8.58 4.99
C ALA A 267 -6.22 -9.28 4.61
N THR A 268 -6.29 -10.60 4.83
CA THR A 268 -7.52 -11.39 4.64
C THR A 268 -8.64 -10.87 5.52
N ARG A 269 -8.33 -10.60 6.80
CA ARG A 269 -9.34 -10.14 7.76
C ARG A 269 -9.86 -8.73 7.46
N LEU A 270 -9.02 -7.88 6.88
CA LEU A 270 -9.39 -6.55 6.42
C LEU A 270 -10.08 -6.54 5.05
N GLY A 271 -10.23 -7.70 4.42
CA GLY A 271 -10.95 -7.87 3.14
C GLY A 271 -10.19 -7.35 1.92
N TRP A 272 -8.86 -7.31 1.96
CA TRP A 272 -8.04 -6.77 0.85
C TRP A 272 -7.82 -7.76 -0.29
N LEU A 273 -7.92 -9.05 -0.01
CA LEU A 273 -7.63 -10.09 -0.98
C LEU A 273 -8.91 -10.45 -1.74
N PRO A 274 -8.99 -10.16 -3.05
CA PRO A 274 -10.13 -10.55 -3.86
C PRO A 274 -10.18 -12.08 -3.95
N ARG A 275 -11.39 -12.61 -4.10
CA ARG A 275 -11.56 -14.03 -4.46
C ARG A 275 -11.38 -14.16 -5.96
N PHE A 276 -10.46 -15.01 -6.38
CA PHE A 276 -10.30 -15.38 -7.77
C PHE A 276 -11.15 -16.62 -8.06
N ASP A 277 -12.00 -16.52 -9.07
CA ASP A 277 -12.74 -17.66 -9.59
C ASP A 277 -11.83 -18.46 -10.54
N GLU A 278 -11.77 -19.78 -10.36
CA GLU A 278 -10.88 -20.67 -11.13
C GLU A 278 -11.25 -20.75 -12.61
N GLU A 279 -12.51 -20.48 -12.94
CA GLU A 279 -13.03 -20.48 -14.32
C GLU A 279 -12.80 -19.14 -15.03
N SER A 280 -12.53 -18.08 -14.28
CA SER A 280 -12.31 -16.74 -14.85
C SER A 280 -10.91 -16.61 -15.47
N VAL A 281 -10.86 -16.04 -16.68
CA VAL A 281 -9.62 -15.74 -17.40
C VAL A 281 -9.55 -14.23 -17.63
N TYR A 282 -8.46 -13.61 -17.19
CA TYR A 282 -8.23 -12.18 -17.39
C TYR A 282 -7.61 -11.91 -18.76
N ASP A 283 -7.86 -10.74 -19.34
CA ASP A 283 -7.13 -10.29 -20.52
C ASP A 283 -5.65 -10.07 -20.18
N VAL A 284 -5.39 -9.45 -19.02
CA VAL A 284 -4.04 -9.10 -18.56
C VAL A 284 -3.82 -9.46 -17.09
N LEU A 285 -2.81 -10.28 -16.82
CA LEU A 285 -2.22 -10.43 -15.49
C LEU A 285 -1.00 -9.52 -15.35
N ILE A 286 -0.85 -8.86 -14.21
CA ILE A 286 0.29 -7.97 -13.94
C ILE A 286 0.93 -8.37 -12.62
N VAL A 287 2.21 -8.72 -12.63
CA VAL A 287 2.96 -9.05 -11.40
C VAL A 287 3.88 -7.91 -11.03
N GLY A 288 3.52 -7.17 -9.99
CA GLY A 288 4.22 -6.03 -9.41
C GLY A 288 3.40 -4.75 -9.45
N ALA A 289 3.09 -4.19 -8.28
CA ALA A 289 2.32 -2.95 -8.15
C ALA A 289 3.22 -1.71 -8.00
N GLY A 290 4.40 -1.74 -8.60
CA GLY A 290 5.25 -0.55 -8.74
C GLY A 290 4.66 0.48 -9.72
N PRO A 291 5.32 1.63 -9.94
CA PRO A 291 4.85 2.65 -10.88
C PRO A 291 4.59 2.11 -12.30
N ALA A 292 5.42 1.17 -12.77
CA ALA A 292 5.26 0.56 -14.08
C ALA A 292 4.00 -0.33 -14.17
N GLY A 293 3.82 -1.24 -13.21
CA GLY A 293 2.65 -2.13 -13.19
C GLY A 293 1.35 -1.40 -12.91
N LEU A 294 1.34 -0.39 -12.02
CA LEU A 294 0.17 0.46 -11.81
C LEU A 294 -0.19 1.26 -13.07
N ALA A 295 0.80 1.75 -13.82
CA ALA A 295 0.54 2.41 -15.10
C ALA A 295 -0.07 1.42 -16.11
N ALA A 296 0.52 0.24 -16.29
CA ALA A 296 -0.04 -0.79 -17.17
C ALA A 296 -1.48 -1.16 -16.78
N ALA A 297 -1.76 -1.31 -15.48
CA ALA A 297 -3.09 -1.62 -14.99
C ALA A 297 -4.11 -0.51 -15.31
N VAL A 298 -3.74 0.76 -15.08
CA VAL A 298 -4.60 1.90 -15.39
C VAL A 298 -4.90 1.98 -16.89
N TYR A 299 -3.87 1.91 -17.73
CA TYR A 299 -4.04 2.03 -19.18
C TYR A 299 -4.88 0.87 -19.73
N ALA A 300 -4.52 -0.38 -19.39
CA ALA A 300 -5.26 -1.56 -19.86
C ALA A 300 -6.73 -1.55 -19.43
N ALA A 301 -7.01 -1.28 -18.15
CA ALA A 301 -8.38 -1.25 -17.66
C ALA A 301 -9.20 -0.07 -18.23
N SER A 302 -8.55 1.08 -18.48
CA SER A 302 -9.22 2.23 -19.11
C SER A 302 -9.62 1.96 -20.57
N GLU A 303 -8.94 1.01 -21.23
CA GLU A 303 -9.24 0.54 -22.59
C GLU A 303 -10.21 -0.65 -22.59
N GLY A 304 -10.77 -1.00 -21.43
CA GLY A 304 -11.82 -2.02 -21.30
C GLY A 304 -11.32 -3.44 -21.09
N LEU A 305 -10.01 -3.65 -20.90
CA LEU A 305 -9.45 -4.97 -20.59
C LEU A 305 -9.75 -5.37 -19.14
N SER A 306 -10.04 -6.66 -18.93
CA SER A 306 -10.08 -7.26 -17.60
C SER A 306 -8.66 -7.45 -17.06
N VAL A 307 -8.34 -6.81 -15.93
CA VAL A 307 -6.97 -6.76 -15.38
C VAL A 307 -6.95 -7.25 -13.94
N ALA A 308 -5.98 -8.14 -13.64
CA ALA A 308 -5.60 -8.46 -12.27
C ALA A 308 -4.13 -8.09 -12.00
N ILE A 309 -3.86 -7.42 -10.87
CA ILE A 309 -2.52 -7.02 -10.45
C ILE A 309 -2.17 -7.61 -9.08
N PHE A 310 -0.95 -8.11 -8.95
CA PHE A 310 -0.45 -8.82 -7.77
C PHE A 310 0.82 -8.16 -7.25
N ASP A 311 0.94 -7.97 -5.94
CA ASP A 311 2.19 -7.51 -5.30
C ASP A 311 2.33 -8.10 -3.90
N SER A 312 3.51 -8.58 -3.55
CA SER A 312 3.77 -9.25 -2.27
C SER A 312 3.81 -8.33 -1.06
N ARG A 313 3.80 -7.00 -1.25
CA ARG A 313 4.02 -6.05 -0.15
C ARG A 313 2.99 -4.93 -0.12
N GLY A 314 2.83 -4.22 -1.22
CA GLY A 314 2.13 -2.94 -1.19
C GLY A 314 2.22 -2.17 -2.51
N PRO A 315 1.26 -1.30 -2.81
CA PRO A 315 1.34 -0.44 -3.98
C PRO A 315 2.56 0.50 -3.92
N GLY A 316 3.09 0.78 -5.10
CA GLY A 316 4.17 1.72 -5.33
C GLY A 316 5.58 1.15 -5.36
N GLY A 317 5.76 -0.13 -5.06
CA GLY A 317 7.06 -0.81 -5.16
C GLY A 317 8.18 -0.03 -4.43
N GLN A 318 9.39 -0.02 -5.00
CA GLN A 318 10.51 0.76 -4.44
C GLN A 318 10.25 2.27 -4.40
N ALA A 319 9.50 2.80 -5.37
CA ALA A 319 9.26 4.23 -5.46
C ALA A 319 8.51 4.75 -4.22
N SER A 320 7.62 3.95 -3.62
CA SER A 320 6.88 4.33 -2.42
C SER A 320 7.79 4.74 -1.24
N ALA A 321 9.00 4.16 -1.16
CA ALA A 321 9.99 4.47 -0.12
C ALA A 321 10.78 5.76 -0.36
N SER A 322 10.58 6.43 -1.50
CA SER A 322 11.23 7.72 -1.78
C SER A 322 10.54 8.85 -1.02
N ALA A 323 11.29 9.51 -0.15
CA ALA A 323 10.81 10.66 0.63
C ALA A 323 10.32 11.80 -0.27
N ARG A 324 10.98 12.04 -1.41
CA ARG A 324 10.61 13.10 -2.36
C ARG A 324 11.21 12.87 -3.74
N ILE A 325 10.37 12.85 -4.76
CA ILE A 325 10.70 12.71 -6.18
C ILE A 325 10.52 14.08 -6.84
N GLU A 326 11.63 14.73 -7.22
CA GLU A 326 11.62 16.08 -7.83
C GLU A 326 11.79 16.04 -9.35
N ASN A 327 12.18 14.89 -9.90
CA ASN A 327 12.42 14.69 -11.34
C ASN A 327 11.26 13.95 -12.03
N TYR A 328 10.04 14.07 -11.49
CA TYR A 328 8.82 13.60 -12.13
C TYR A 328 8.05 14.81 -12.67
N LEU A 329 7.91 14.88 -13.99
CA LEU A 329 7.28 16.01 -14.68
C LEU A 329 5.84 16.23 -14.19
N GLY A 330 5.45 17.50 -13.99
CA GLY A 330 4.13 17.89 -13.50
C GLY A 330 4.07 18.16 -11.99
N PHE A 331 5.13 17.86 -11.23
CA PHE A 331 5.22 18.17 -9.80
C PHE A 331 6.36 19.16 -9.51
N PRO A 332 6.14 20.48 -9.71
CA PRO A 332 7.22 21.48 -9.62
C PRO A 332 7.87 21.58 -8.25
N THR A 333 7.15 21.21 -7.18
CA THR A 333 7.67 21.16 -5.80
C THR A 333 8.09 19.74 -5.38
N GLY A 334 8.10 18.79 -6.33
CA GLY A 334 8.24 17.36 -6.08
C GLY A 334 7.00 16.73 -5.46
N ILE A 335 7.00 15.40 -5.41
CA ILE A 335 5.94 14.59 -4.79
C ILE A 335 6.58 13.43 -4.01
N THR A 336 5.99 13.00 -2.89
CA THR A 336 6.47 11.80 -2.20
C THR A 336 6.16 10.56 -3.04
N GLY A 337 6.98 9.53 -2.93
CA GLY A 337 6.77 8.28 -3.64
C GLY A 337 5.43 7.63 -3.33
N GLN A 338 5.06 7.62 -2.04
CA GLN A 338 3.78 7.11 -1.56
C GLN A 338 2.59 7.92 -2.11
N ALA A 339 2.69 9.25 -2.18
CA ALA A 339 1.60 10.07 -2.73
C ALA A 339 1.44 9.87 -4.25
N LEU A 340 2.55 9.75 -4.98
CA LEU A 340 2.51 9.49 -6.43
C LEU A 340 1.84 8.14 -6.73
N THR A 341 2.30 7.09 -6.05
CA THR A 341 1.84 5.72 -6.31
C THR A 341 0.46 5.43 -5.70
N GLY A 342 0.13 6.03 -4.55
CA GLY A 342 -1.21 5.96 -3.97
C GLY A 342 -2.28 6.59 -4.89
N ARG A 343 -1.96 7.66 -5.62
CA ARG A 343 -2.88 8.21 -6.64
C ARG A 343 -3.08 7.25 -7.80
N ALA A 344 -2.00 6.65 -8.32
CA ALA A 344 -2.09 5.65 -9.39
C ALA A 344 -2.88 4.40 -8.95
N PHE A 345 -2.71 3.99 -7.69
CA PHE A 345 -3.50 2.92 -7.08
C PHE A 345 -5.00 3.24 -7.08
N VAL A 346 -5.39 4.45 -6.65
CA VAL A 346 -6.79 4.90 -6.68
C VAL A 346 -7.33 4.98 -8.13
N GLN A 347 -6.48 5.30 -9.11
CA GLN A 347 -6.88 5.26 -10.52
C GLN A 347 -7.13 3.83 -11.01
N ALA A 348 -6.22 2.88 -10.73
CA ALA A 348 -6.42 1.47 -11.06
C ALA A 348 -7.72 0.95 -10.42
N GLN A 349 -7.95 1.35 -9.18
CA GLN A 349 -9.16 1.09 -8.44
C GLN A 349 -10.43 1.65 -9.12
N LYS A 350 -10.39 2.92 -9.53
CA LYS A 350 -11.48 3.58 -10.25
C LYS A 350 -11.87 2.80 -11.52
N PHE A 351 -10.89 2.28 -12.26
CA PHE A 351 -11.12 1.50 -13.49
C PHE A 351 -11.48 0.02 -13.24
N GLY A 352 -11.65 -0.40 -11.98
CA GLY A 352 -12.12 -1.75 -11.65
C GLY A 352 -11.05 -2.84 -11.76
N VAL A 353 -9.76 -2.48 -11.75
CA VAL A 353 -8.67 -3.46 -11.68
C VAL A 353 -8.85 -4.35 -10.45
N HIS A 354 -8.72 -5.66 -10.61
CA HIS A 354 -8.68 -6.60 -9.48
C HIS A 354 -7.29 -6.58 -8.85
N ILE A 355 -7.20 -6.02 -7.65
CA ILE A 355 -5.92 -5.78 -6.98
C ILE A 355 -5.78 -6.78 -5.83
N SER A 356 -4.74 -7.62 -5.87
CA SER A 356 -4.42 -8.58 -4.80
C SER A 356 -3.10 -8.22 -4.14
N ILE A 357 -3.19 -7.55 -2.99
CA ILE A 357 -2.04 -7.05 -2.23
C ILE A 357 -2.34 -7.18 -0.72
N PRO A 358 -1.45 -7.80 0.08
CA PRO A 358 -0.24 -8.52 -0.31
C PRO A 358 -0.59 -9.89 -0.93
N SER A 359 0.02 -10.22 -2.06
CA SER A 359 -0.06 -11.56 -2.68
C SER A 359 1.24 -11.85 -3.43
N GLN A 360 1.94 -12.89 -2.98
CA GLN A 360 3.15 -13.36 -3.62
C GLN A 360 2.81 -14.31 -4.76
N VAL A 361 3.44 -14.09 -5.92
CA VAL A 361 3.42 -15.02 -7.05
C VAL A 361 4.69 -15.88 -6.96
N ASP A 362 4.49 -17.19 -6.87
CA ASP A 362 5.58 -18.16 -6.71
C ASP A 362 6.02 -18.75 -8.05
N TYR A 363 5.10 -18.86 -9.02
CA TYR A 363 5.40 -19.50 -10.31
C TYR A 363 4.61 -18.91 -11.47
N LEU A 364 5.22 -18.94 -12.66
CA LEU A 364 4.58 -18.66 -13.96
C LEU A 364 4.50 -19.93 -14.80
N HIS A 365 3.28 -20.39 -15.09
CA HIS A 365 2.99 -21.52 -15.97
C HIS A 365 2.87 -21.03 -17.42
N CYS A 366 3.94 -21.20 -18.20
CA CYS A 366 4.04 -20.82 -19.62
C CYS A 366 3.82 -21.99 -20.60
N ASP A 367 3.74 -23.23 -20.11
CA ASP A 367 3.59 -24.46 -20.89
C ASP A 367 2.13 -24.78 -21.26
N ARG A 368 1.23 -23.83 -20.98
CA ARG A 368 -0.22 -23.97 -21.16
C ARG A 368 -0.84 -22.69 -21.70
N THR A 369 -2.05 -22.83 -22.26
CA THR A 369 -2.83 -21.71 -22.77
C THR A 369 -4.27 -21.83 -22.26
N PRO A 370 -4.84 -20.79 -21.62
CA PRO A 370 -4.22 -19.51 -21.25
C PRO A 370 -3.06 -19.67 -20.27
N ILE A 371 -2.09 -18.73 -20.29
CA ILE A 371 -0.99 -18.70 -19.33
C ILE A 371 -1.55 -18.46 -17.92
N ALA A 372 -0.77 -18.78 -16.89
CA ALA A 372 -1.26 -18.62 -15.54
C ALA A 372 -0.16 -18.44 -14.51
N ILE A 373 -0.54 -17.88 -13.37
CA ILE A 373 0.31 -17.75 -12.20
C ILE A 373 -0.18 -18.63 -11.06
N GLU A 374 0.76 -19.03 -10.21
CA GLU A 374 0.51 -19.68 -8.94
C GLU A 374 0.87 -18.73 -7.81
N LEU A 375 -0.09 -18.50 -6.91
CA LEU A 375 0.09 -17.69 -5.71
C LEU A 375 0.68 -18.54 -4.57
N GLY A 376 1.18 -17.88 -3.52
CA GLY A 376 1.78 -18.56 -2.36
C GLY A 376 0.84 -19.53 -1.61
N ASP A 377 -0.47 -19.34 -1.73
CA ASP A 377 -1.52 -20.22 -1.18
C ASP A 377 -1.94 -21.33 -2.15
N LYS A 378 -1.25 -21.49 -3.29
CA LYS A 378 -1.53 -22.42 -4.38
C LYS A 378 -2.75 -22.08 -5.24
N THR A 379 -3.36 -20.91 -5.03
CA THR A 379 -4.37 -20.40 -5.94
C THR A 379 -3.78 -20.19 -7.33
N ILE A 380 -4.51 -20.63 -8.35
CA ILE A 380 -4.15 -20.48 -9.75
C ILE A 380 -4.99 -19.37 -10.37
N VAL A 381 -4.34 -18.39 -11.01
CA VAL A 381 -5.03 -17.33 -11.76
C VAL A 381 -4.60 -17.35 -13.22
N LYS A 382 -5.58 -17.41 -14.13
CA LYS A 382 -5.38 -17.55 -15.58
C LYS A 382 -5.48 -16.20 -16.28
N GLY A 383 -4.72 -16.02 -17.35
CA GLY A 383 -4.82 -14.85 -18.20
C GLY A 383 -4.41 -15.11 -19.64
N HIS A 384 -4.92 -14.29 -20.56
CA HIS A 384 -4.50 -14.31 -21.94
C HIS A 384 -3.10 -13.71 -22.08
N THR A 385 -2.81 -12.59 -21.43
CA THR A 385 -1.47 -11.98 -21.45
C THR A 385 -0.92 -11.76 -20.04
N MET A 386 0.40 -11.58 -19.94
CA MET A 386 1.11 -11.35 -18.68
C MET A 386 2.08 -10.20 -18.81
N VAL A 387 2.13 -9.33 -17.80
CA VAL A 387 3.12 -8.27 -17.66
C VAL A 387 3.95 -8.49 -16.39
N ILE A 388 5.22 -8.76 -16.58
CA ILE A 388 6.24 -8.84 -15.53
C ILE A 388 6.65 -7.40 -15.19
N ALA A 389 6.14 -6.89 -14.08
CA ALA A 389 6.45 -5.57 -13.52
C ALA A 389 7.05 -5.67 -12.09
N SER A 390 7.68 -6.80 -11.77
CA SER A 390 8.12 -7.17 -10.42
C SER A 390 9.28 -6.32 -9.90
N GLY A 391 9.85 -5.47 -10.75
CA GLY A 391 10.90 -4.53 -10.40
C GLY A 391 12.19 -5.20 -9.94
N ALA A 392 12.88 -4.52 -9.03
CA ALA A 392 14.14 -4.99 -8.46
C ALA A 392 14.20 -4.70 -6.96
N THR A 393 15.14 -5.32 -6.27
CA THR A 393 15.52 -5.03 -4.88
C THR A 393 16.96 -4.54 -4.79
N TYR A 394 17.30 -3.84 -3.72
CA TYR A 394 18.67 -3.44 -3.47
C TYR A 394 19.52 -4.68 -3.19
N ARG A 395 20.69 -4.72 -3.83
CA ARG A 395 21.68 -5.78 -3.71
C ARG A 395 22.20 -5.81 -2.28
N ARG A 396 22.09 -6.96 -1.66
CA ARG A 396 22.73 -7.20 -0.37
C ARG A 396 24.23 -7.41 -0.59
N PRO A 397 25.10 -6.58 -0.02
CA PRO A 397 26.52 -6.87 -0.04
C PRO A 397 26.79 -8.10 0.83
N ASP A 398 27.85 -8.82 0.49
CA ASP A 398 28.32 -9.96 1.26
C ASP A 398 28.98 -9.45 2.55
N LEU A 399 28.16 -9.30 3.59
CA LEU A 399 28.56 -8.86 4.92
C LEU A 399 28.07 -9.90 5.93
N GLN A 400 29.01 -10.37 6.76
CA GLN A 400 28.68 -11.28 7.85
C GLN A 400 27.62 -10.64 8.77
N ASP A 401 26.66 -11.45 9.20
CA ASP A 401 25.56 -11.07 10.10
C ASP A 401 24.65 -9.91 9.61
N LEU A 402 24.67 -9.57 8.31
CA LEU A 402 23.80 -8.52 7.76
C LEU A 402 22.32 -8.76 8.09
N ASP A 403 21.83 -9.99 7.90
CA ASP A 403 20.43 -10.34 8.12
C ASP A 403 19.99 -10.13 9.58
N ARG A 404 20.91 -10.25 10.55
CA ARG A 404 20.62 -9.99 11.98
C ARG A 404 20.25 -8.53 12.23
N PHE A 405 20.82 -7.60 11.46
CA PHE A 405 20.64 -6.16 11.66
C PHE A 405 19.57 -5.53 10.77
N ILE A 406 18.98 -6.27 9.82
CA ILE A 406 17.88 -5.77 9.00
C ILE A 406 16.68 -5.43 9.89
N GLY A 407 16.23 -4.18 9.84
CA GLY A 407 15.17 -3.68 10.72
C GLY A 407 15.62 -3.38 12.17
N ARG A 408 16.84 -3.75 12.54
CA ARG A 408 17.49 -3.47 13.83
C ARG A 408 18.74 -2.60 13.66
N GLY A 409 18.63 -1.60 12.80
CA GLY A 409 19.70 -0.64 12.49
C GLY A 409 20.11 -0.60 11.03
N VAL A 410 19.80 -1.63 10.23
CA VAL A 410 20.02 -1.61 8.77
C VAL A 410 18.71 -1.43 8.03
N PHE A 411 18.66 -0.47 7.11
CA PHE A 411 17.47 -0.09 6.37
C PHE A 411 17.75 0.08 4.86
N TYR A 412 16.74 -0.19 4.03
CA TYR A 412 16.81 -0.12 2.56
C TYR A 412 15.90 0.97 1.98
N GLY A 413 15.61 1.99 2.79
CA GLY A 413 14.73 3.10 2.44
C GLY A 413 14.65 4.09 3.59
N THR A 414 14.10 5.27 3.31
CA THR A 414 13.95 6.33 4.30
C THR A 414 12.49 6.75 4.36
N SER A 415 11.80 6.40 5.45
CA SER A 415 10.43 6.85 5.72
C SER A 415 10.39 7.76 6.97
N PRO A 416 9.25 8.40 7.27
CA PRO A 416 9.06 9.11 8.54
C PRO A 416 9.29 8.23 9.78
N VAL A 417 9.11 6.90 9.69
CA VAL A 417 9.40 5.97 10.79
C VAL A 417 10.90 5.92 11.06
N GLU A 418 11.71 5.65 10.03
CA GLU A 418 13.17 5.64 10.19
C GLU A 418 13.71 7.03 10.55
N ALA A 419 13.12 8.11 10.02
CA ALA A 419 13.52 9.48 10.39
C ALA A 419 13.32 9.78 11.88
N LYS A 420 12.23 9.29 12.48
CA LYS A 420 11.99 9.40 13.94
C LYS A 420 13.06 8.65 14.74
N LEU A 421 13.47 7.46 14.28
CA LEU A 421 14.54 6.68 14.92
C LEU A 421 15.89 7.40 14.87
N CYS A 422 16.16 8.13 13.78
CA CYS A 422 17.43 8.85 13.58
C CYS A 422 17.53 10.19 14.31
N LYS A 423 16.48 10.65 15.01
CA LYS A 423 16.47 11.98 15.64
C LYS A 423 17.60 12.13 16.64
N GLY A 424 18.52 13.06 16.39
CA GLY A 424 19.69 13.30 17.24
C GLY A 424 20.77 12.23 17.18
N ALA A 425 20.71 11.30 16.23
CA ALA A 425 21.71 10.25 16.03
C ALA A 425 22.57 10.53 14.79
N ASP A 426 23.79 9.99 14.78
CA ASP A 426 24.63 9.92 13.59
C ASP A 426 24.24 8.70 12.75
N VAL A 427 24.23 8.86 11.42
CA VAL A 427 23.78 7.82 10.50
C VAL A 427 24.76 7.63 9.34
N VAL A 428 24.84 6.40 8.83
CA VAL A 428 25.62 6.07 7.63
C VAL A 428 24.68 5.79 6.47
N VAL A 429 24.99 6.31 5.29
CA VAL A 429 24.27 6.06 4.03
C VAL A 429 25.24 5.52 3.00
N ILE A 430 24.94 4.39 2.39
CA ILE A 430 25.72 3.81 1.28
C ILE A 430 24.98 4.07 -0.03
N GLY A 431 25.63 4.69 -1.02
CA GLY A 431 25.13 4.74 -2.39
C GLY A 431 25.42 6.06 -3.13
N GLY A 432 25.67 5.98 -4.43
CA GLY A 432 26.00 7.13 -5.29
C GLY A 432 24.90 7.54 -6.28
N GLY A 433 23.73 6.91 -6.24
CA GLY A 433 22.61 7.21 -7.15
C GLY A 433 21.62 8.23 -6.58
N ASN A 434 20.60 8.61 -7.37
CA ASN A 434 19.60 9.58 -6.95
C ASN A 434 18.84 9.18 -5.67
N SER A 435 18.47 7.90 -5.51
CA SER A 435 17.76 7.44 -4.32
C SER A 435 18.58 7.67 -3.05
N ALA A 436 19.90 7.41 -3.11
CA ALA A 436 20.82 7.69 -2.01
C ALA A 436 20.88 9.19 -1.73
N GLY A 437 21.02 10.02 -2.77
CA GLY A 437 21.09 11.47 -2.61
C GLY A 437 19.82 12.08 -2.01
N GLN A 438 18.64 11.60 -2.41
CA GLN A 438 17.37 11.99 -1.81
C GLN A 438 17.27 11.55 -0.35
N GLY A 439 17.70 10.32 -0.04
CA GLY A 439 17.77 9.81 1.32
C GLY A 439 18.69 10.65 2.22
N VAL A 440 19.87 11.04 1.74
CA VAL A 440 20.81 11.90 2.46
C VAL A 440 20.19 13.26 2.78
N VAL A 441 19.60 13.93 1.79
CA VAL A 441 18.96 15.24 1.97
C VAL A 441 17.83 15.16 2.99
N PHE A 442 17.03 14.10 2.94
CA PHE A 442 15.94 13.88 3.89
C PHE A 442 16.46 13.60 5.30
N LEU A 443 17.40 12.66 5.46
CA LEU A 443 17.97 12.30 6.75
C LEU A 443 18.73 13.45 7.40
N ALA A 444 19.42 14.29 6.63
CA ALA A 444 20.15 15.45 7.14
C ALA A 444 19.25 16.48 7.86
N SER A 445 17.94 16.48 7.61
CA SER A 445 16.99 17.32 8.35
C SER A 445 16.50 16.73 9.67
N HIS A 446 16.88 15.48 9.99
CA HIS A 446 16.44 14.75 11.20
C HIS A 446 17.60 14.24 12.06
N ALA A 447 18.68 13.77 11.41
CA ALA A 447 19.88 13.23 12.03
C ALA A 447 20.79 14.34 12.56
N ASN A 448 21.64 14.00 13.54
CA ASN A 448 22.71 14.89 14.00
C ASN A 448 23.76 15.03 12.90
N HIS A 449 24.25 13.92 12.35
CA HIS A 449 25.22 13.89 11.25
C HIS A 449 24.95 12.75 10.26
N VAL A 450 25.26 12.94 8.98
CA VAL A 450 25.12 11.93 7.92
C VAL A 450 26.47 11.65 7.26
N HIS A 451 26.95 10.42 7.35
CA HIS A 451 28.10 9.94 6.61
C HIS A 451 27.66 9.26 5.31
N LEU A 452 27.94 9.89 4.16
CA LEU A 452 27.63 9.35 2.83
C LEU A 452 28.84 8.60 2.28
N LEU A 453 28.73 7.28 2.12
CA LEU A 453 29.77 6.40 1.60
C LEU A 453 29.50 6.06 0.13
N VAL A 454 30.50 6.26 -0.73
CA VAL A 454 30.45 5.84 -2.13
C VAL A 454 31.73 5.12 -2.55
N ARG A 455 31.58 4.10 -3.41
CA ARG A 455 32.72 3.35 -3.95
C ARG A 455 33.44 4.08 -5.09
N SER A 456 32.76 5.01 -5.75
CA SER A 456 33.33 5.86 -6.81
C SER A 456 34.15 7.00 -6.21
N GLY A 457 34.97 7.65 -7.04
CA GLY A 457 35.69 8.88 -6.68
C GLY A 457 34.80 10.14 -6.55
N GLY A 458 33.48 10.01 -6.65
CA GLY A 458 32.54 11.14 -6.66
C GLY A 458 31.09 10.72 -6.94
N LEU A 459 30.17 11.69 -6.99
CA LEU A 459 28.73 11.49 -7.18
C LEU A 459 28.27 11.71 -8.63
N GLU A 460 29.11 12.36 -9.44
CA GLU A 460 28.79 12.93 -10.76
C GLU A 460 28.40 11.88 -11.81
N LYS A 461 28.87 10.64 -11.66
CA LYS A 461 28.60 9.56 -12.63
C LYS A 461 27.15 9.08 -12.62
N SER A 462 26.48 9.14 -11.47
CA SER A 462 25.19 8.48 -11.26
C SER A 462 24.13 9.32 -10.57
N MET A 463 24.51 10.44 -9.96
CA MET A 463 23.59 11.34 -9.26
C MET A 463 23.28 12.59 -10.10
N SER A 464 22.02 13.01 -10.09
CA SER A 464 21.59 14.25 -10.72
C SER A 464 22.27 15.46 -10.09
N ARG A 465 22.67 16.43 -10.93
CA ARG A 465 23.45 17.60 -10.53
C ARG A 465 22.83 18.39 -9.36
N TYR A 466 21.52 18.59 -9.36
CA TYR A 466 20.84 19.33 -8.29
C TYR A 466 21.00 18.69 -6.91
N LEU A 467 21.02 17.34 -6.82
CA LEU A 467 21.23 16.63 -5.56
C LEU A 467 22.67 16.79 -5.09
N ILE A 468 23.64 16.70 -5.99
CA ILE A 468 25.06 16.91 -5.68
C ILE A 468 25.25 18.32 -5.11
N ASP A 469 24.71 19.34 -5.76
CA ASP A 469 24.83 20.73 -5.32
C ASP A 469 24.12 20.97 -3.98
N ARG A 470 23.01 20.29 -3.71
CA ARG A 470 22.31 20.35 -2.42
C ARG A 470 23.09 19.66 -1.30
N ILE A 471 23.60 18.45 -1.55
CA ILE A 471 24.40 17.69 -0.58
C ILE A 471 25.65 18.46 -0.17
N ARG A 472 26.34 19.09 -1.12
CA ARG A 472 27.54 19.91 -0.84
C ARG A 472 27.28 21.12 0.06
N ARG A 473 26.02 21.58 0.16
CA ARG A 473 25.61 22.73 0.99
C ARG A 473 25.13 22.32 2.37
N LEU A 474 24.99 21.02 2.66
CA LEU A 474 24.54 20.54 3.95
C LEU A 474 25.72 20.50 4.93
N PRO A 475 25.69 21.26 6.05
CA PRO A 475 26.83 21.36 6.96
C PRO A 475 27.04 20.08 7.79
N ASN A 476 26.01 19.26 7.95
CA ASN A 476 26.02 18.02 8.73
C ASN A 476 26.13 16.76 7.85
N VAL A 477 26.70 16.88 6.65
CA VAL A 477 26.93 15.76 5.74
C VAL A 477 28.41 15.66 5.39
N THR A 478 28.99 14.46 5.53
CA THR A 478 30.35 14.17 5.09
C THR A 478 30.33 13.12 3.99
N LEU A 479 30.91 13.44 2.83
CA LEU A 479 31.10 12.51 1.73
C LEU A 479 32.43 11.76 1.88
N HIS A 480 32.35 10.44 1.94
CA HIS A 480 33.49 9.53 1.93
C HIS A 480 33.52 8.80 0.58
N VAL A 481 34.42 9.24 -0.30
CA VAL A 481 34.65 8.61 -1.61
C VAL A 481 35.54 7.38 -1.48
N GLU A 482 35.52 6.50 -2.48
CA GLU A 482 36.35 5.29 -2.54
C GLU A 482 36.29 4.45 -1.24
N THR A 483 35.09 4.37 -0.65
CA THR A 483 34.87 3.76 0.66
C THR A 483 33.84 2.64 0.58
N GLU A 484 34.17 1.50 1.18
CA GLU A 484 33.36 0.28 1.18
C GLU A 484 33.18 -0.25 2.61
N VAL A 485 31.95 -0.60 2.97
CA VAL A 485 31.66 -1.29 4.24
C VAL A 485 32.20 -2.71 4.20
N THR A 486 32.90 -3.12 5.25
CA THR A 486 33.53 -4.44 5.38
C THR A 486 32.99 -5.26 6.54
N CYS A 487 32.49 -4.63 7.60
CA CYS A 487 31.97 -5.34 8.77
C CYS A 487 30.88 -4.53 9.48
N LEU A 488 29.90 -5.22 10.04
CA LEU A 488 28.85 -4.69 10.90
C LEU A 488 29.03 -5.27 12.30
N GLY A 489 29.04 -4.42 13.32
CA GLY A 489 29.13 -4.85 14.72
C GLY A 489 27.89 -4.43 15.50
N GLY A 490 27.44 -5.28 16.41
CA GLY A 490 26.24 -5.03 17.21
C GLY A 490 25.88 -6.18 18.14
N ASP A 491 24.80 -5.99 18.88
CA ASP A 491 24.27 -6.94 19.86
C ASP A 491 22.86 -7.44 19.44
N GLU A 492 22.11 -8.09 20.33
CA GLU A 492 20.75 -8.54 20.05
C GLU A 492 19.75 -7.38 19.86
N VAL A 493 20.07 -6.21 20.44
CA VAL A 493 19.26 -4.98 20.34
C VAL A 493 19.44 -4.36 18.96
N GLY A 494 20.65 -4.35 18.42
CA GLY A 494 20.88 -3.95 17.03
C GLY A 494 22.31 -3.51 16.70
N LEU A 495 22.43 -2.83 15.57
CA LEU A 495 23.68 -2.29 15.04
C LEU A 495 24.29 -1.25 15.99
N ARG A 496 25.62 -1.31 16.16
CA ARG A 496 26.41 -0.37 16.99
C ARG A 496 27.58 0.22 16.24
N THR A 497 28.18 -0.53 15.32
CA THR A 497 29.37 -0.11 14.59
C THR A 497 29.30 -0.50 13.12
N VAL A 498 29.83 0.37 12.26
CA VAL A 498 30.01 0.11 10.83
C VAL A 498 31.49 0.33 10.49
N SER A 499 32.19 -0.74 10.17
CA SER A 499 33.59 -0.68 9.76
C SER A 499 33.69 -0.66 8.24
N CYS A 500 34.57 0.21 7.73
CA CYS A 500 34.76 0.43 6.31
C CYS A 500 36.24 0.41 5.97
N ARG A 501 36.53 0.01 4.73
CA ARG A 501 37.82 0.19 4.08
C ARG A 501 37.72 1.38 3.14
N SER A 502 38.61 2.36 3.33
CA SER A 502 38.77 3.51 2.46
C SER A 502 40.16 3.50 1.83
N ARG A 503 40.37 4.32 0.79
CA ARG A 503 41.69 4.52 0.18
C ARG A 503 42.76 4.94 1.21
N ASN A 504 42.36 5.68 2.24
CA ASN A 504 43.26 6.21 3.28
C ASN A 504 43.41 5.27 4.50
N GLY A 505 42.88 4.05 4.42
CA GLY A 505 42.91 3.06 5.49
C GLY A 505 41.52 2.67 6.00
N ASN A 506 41.50 1.94 7.11
CA ASN A 506 40.25 1.49 7.72
C ASN A 506 39.65 2.61 8.57
N ILE A 507 38.34 2.82 8.44
CA ILE A 507 37.56 3.76 9.23
C ILE A 507 36.40 3.02 9.91
N SER A 508 35.96 3.50 11.06
CA SER A 508 34.82 2.92 11.77
C SER A 508 33.91 4.02 12.28
N PHE A 509 32.60 3.77 12.22
CA PHE A 509 31.57 4.67 12.70
C PHE A 509 30.81 4.00 13.85
N GLU A 510 30.67 4.68 14.98
CA GLU A 510 29.79 4.27 16.07
C GLU A 510 28.37 4.78 15.78
N VAL A 511 27.59 3.99 15.05
CA VAL A 511 26.26 4.38 14.58
C VAL A 511 25.25 3.26 14.80
N LYS A 512 24.02 3.66 15.08
CA LYS A 512 22.89 2.73 15.24
C LYS A 512 22.12 2.50 13.94
N HIS A 513 22.38 3.34 12.92
CA HIS A 513 21.56 3.38 11.71
C HIS A 513 22.43 3.42 10.44
N LEU A 514 22.22 2.43 9.58
CA LEU A 514 22.85 2.25 8.29
C LEU A 514 21.77 2.15 7.21
N PHE A 515 21.84 3.02 6.21
CA PHE A 515 20.91 3.05 5.07
C PHE A 515 21.61 2.60 3.79
N MET A 516 21.06 1.61 3.11
CA MET A 516 21.69 0.95 1.97
C MET A 516 20.93 1.23 0.66
N PHE A 517 21.58 1.96 -0.24
CA PHE A 517 21.12 2.25 -1.60
C PHE A 517 22.13 1.70 -2.61
N THR A 518 22.32 0.38 -2.59
CA THR A 518 23.30 -0.36 -3.41
C THR A 518 22.78 -0.64 -4.83
N GLY A 519 23.54 -1.36 -5.66
CA GLY A 519 23.07 -1.79 -6.98
C GLY A 519 21.79 -2.63 -6.92
N ALA A 520 21.13 -2.87 -8.05
CA ALA A 520 19.86 -3.60 -8.08
C ALA A 520 20.03 -5.10 -8.40
N VAL A 521 19.12 -5.92 -7.88
CA VAL A 521 18.90 -7.34 -8.24
C VAL A 521 17.43 -7.47 -8.66
N PRO A 522 17.13 -7.93 -9.89
CA PRO A 522 15.76 -8.04 -10.38
C PRO A 522 15.00 -9.15 -9.65
N ASN A 523 13.68 -8.97 -9.49
CA ASN A 523 12.82 -9.95 -8.83
C ASN A 523 12.29 -10.97 -9.86
N THR A 524 13.15 -11.90 -10.27
CA THR A 524 12.90 -12.85 -11.38
C THR A 524 12.93 -14.33 -10.98
N ASP A 525 13.12 -14.65 -9.69
CA ASP A 525 13.23 -16.04 -9.24
C ASP A 525 12.00 -16.91 -9.59
N TRP A 526 10.81 -16.34 -9.53
CA TRP A 526 9.52 -16.97 -9.88
C TRP A 526 9.35 -17.28 -11.38
N LEU A 527 10.26 -16.80 -12.23
CA LEU A 527 10.28 -17.06 -13.68
C LEU A 527 11.13 -18.29 -14.05
N LYS A 528 11.84 -18.90 -13.09
CA LYS A 528 12.70 -20.04 -13.36
C LYS A 528 11.89 -21.21 -13.92
N GLY A 529 12.32 -21.74 -15.06
CA GLY A 529 11.69 -22.89 -15.72
C GLY A 529 10.53 -22.56 -16.66
N CYS A 530 10.05 -21.31 -16.72
CA CYS A 530 8.92 -20.92 -17.58
C CYS A 530 9.32 -20.52 -19.02
N GLY A 531 10.63 -20.49 -19.34
CA GLY A 531 11.14 -20.14 -20.67
C GLY A 531 11.42 -18.64 -20.89
N VAL A 532 11.13 -17.78 -19.90
CA VAL A 532 11.56 -16.37 -19.93
C VAL A 532 13.08 -16.29 -19.73
N THR A 533 13.76 -15.63 -20.66
CA THR A 533 15.22 -15.46 -20.68
C THR A 533 15.67 -14.19 -19.96
N THR A 534 16.82 -14.27 -19.31
CA THR A 534 17.44 -13.15 -18.58
C THR A 534 18.89 -12.93 -19.02
N ASP A 535 19.41 -11.72 -18.80
CA ASP A 535 20.84 -11.44 -18.94
C ASP A 535 21.67 -12.08 -17.80
N ASP A 536 23.00 -11.96 -17.87
CA ASP A 536 23.94 -12.49 -16.86
C ASP A 536 23.73 -11.92 -15.44
N LYS A 537 22.96 -10.83 -15.33
CA LYS A 537 22.61 -10.17 -14.06
C LYS A 537 21.20 -10.52 -13.59
N GLY A 538 20.50 -11.39 -14.31
CA GLY A 538 19.15 -11.87 -14.01
C GLY A 538 18.02 -10.95 -14.49
N PHE A 539 18.29 -9.89 -15.24
CA PHE A 539 17.24 -8.98 -15.75
C PHE A 539 16.57 -9.56 -17.00
N VAL A 540 15.26 -9.40 -17.11
CA VAL A 540 14.48 -9.98 -18.22
C VAL A 540 14.86 -9.33 -19.54
N LEU A 541 15.17 -10.17 -20.54
CA LEU A 541 15.41 -9.74 -21.91
C LEU A 541 14.07 -9.53 -22.62
N THR A 542 13.99 -8.49 -23.46
CA THR A 542 12.80 -8.19 -24.29
C THR A 542 13.19 -7.90 -25.73
N GLY A 543 12.22 -7.99 -26.64
CA GLY A 543 12.35 -7.60 -28.04
C GLY A 543 13.48 -8.33 -28.78
N SER A 544 14.30 -7.59 -29.54
CA SER A 544 15.44 -8.12 -30.30
C SER A 544 16.36 -9.00 -29.46
N ARG A 545 16.59 -8.61 -28.20
CA ARG A 545 17.47 -9.31 -27.25
C ARG A 545 16.87 -10.61 -26.74
N ALA A 546 15.54 -10.72 -26.67
CA ALA A 546 14.86 -11.95 -26.29
C ALA A 546 14.77 -12.95 -27.45
N HIS A 547 14.54 -12.46 -28.67
CA HIS A 547 14.30 -13.32 -29.85
C HIS A 547 15.51 -13.47 -30.78
N ARG A 548 16.68 -12.90 -30.45
CA ARG A 548 17.88 -12.87 -31.31
C ARG A 548 17.59 -12.37 -32.73
N ARG A 549 16.71 -11.37 -32.87
CA ARG A 549 16.44 -10.70 -34.16
C ARG A 549 17.48 -9.59 -34.39
N LEU A 550 17.86 -9.36 -35.66
CA LEU A 550 18.93 -8.41 -36.04
C LEU A 550 18.52 -6.94 -36.01
N ASP A 551 17.24 -6.63 -35.75
CA ASP A 551 16.73 -5.26 -35.73
C ASP A 551 16.63 -4.74 -34.29
N ASP A 552 17.64 -3.97 -33.86
CA ASP A 552 17.82 -3.53 -32.47
C ASP A 552 16.99 -2.26 -32.11
N ASN A 553 16.17 -1.79 -33.04
CA ASN A 553 15.36 -0.57 -32.91
C ASN A 553 13.92 -0.80 -32.46
N ASP A 554 13.49 -2.04 -32.28
CA ASP A 554 12.11 -2.32 -31.92
C ASP A 554 11.88 -2.10 -30.42
N GLN A 555 10.97 -1.19 -30.05
CA GLN A 555 10.56 -0.96 -28.66
C GLN A 555 9.61 -2.05 -28.14
N ILE A 556 9.85 -3.30 -28.55
CA ILE A 556 9.08 -4.46 -28.14
C ILE A 556 9.41 -4.79 -26.68
N LEU A 557 8.35 -4.90 -25.88
CA LEU A 557 8.42 -5.21 -24.45
C LEU A 557 8.13 -6.71 -24.20
N GLU A 558 7.81 -7.46 -25.25
CA GLU A 558 7.61 -8.91 -25.21
C GLU A 558 8.92 -9.63 -24.87
N THR A 559 8.79 -10.68 -24.05
CA THR A 559 9.89 -11.54 -23.60
C THR A 559 10.11 -12.70 -24.57
N SER A 560 10.96 -13.66 -24.23
CA SER A 560 11.14 -14.87 -25.04
C SER A 560 9.92 -15.81 -25.05
N VAL A 561 8.87 -15.50 -24.29
CA VAL A 561 7.59 -16.23 -24.27
C VAL A 561 6.51 -15.32 -24.85
N GLU A 562 5.78 -15.83 -25.86
CA GLU A 562 4.72 -15.12 -26.56
C GLU A 562 3.57 -14.71 -25.63
N GLY A 563 3.14 -13.45 -25.72
CA GLY A 563 2.10 -12.87 -24.85
C GLY A 563 2.55 -12.60 -23.41
N VAL A 564 3.84 -12.78 -23.11
CA VAL A 564 4.46 -12.39 -21.83
C VAL A 564 5.40 -11.21 -22.06
N PHE A 565 5.12 -10.10 -21.39
CA PHE A 565 5.84 -8.83 -21.49
C PHE A 565 6.61 -8.53 -20.20
N ALA A 566 7.64 -7.68 -20.28
CA ALA A 566 8.34 -7.18 -19.10
C ALA A 566 8.55 -5.66 -19.18
N ILE A 567 8.29 -4.97 -18.07
CA ILE A 567 8.36 -3.51 -17.98
C ILE A 567 9.05 -3.02 -16.70
N GLY A 568 9.63 -1.83 -16.78
CA GLY A 568 10.27 -1.17 -15.65
C GLY A 568 11.55 -1.86 -15.18
N ASP A 569 11.85 -1.75 -13.89
CA ASP A 569 13.16 -2.07 -13.35
C ASP A 569 13.53 -3.57 -13.37
N VAL A 570 12.61 -4.47 -13.71
CA VAL A 570 12.91 -5.90 -13.91
C VAL A 570 13.59 -6.16 -15.27
N ARG A 571 13.41 -5.25 -16.23
CA ARG A 571 13.87 -5.38 -17.61
C ARG A 571 15.34 -5.00 -17.77
N ALA A 572 16.04 -5.73 -18.64
CA ALA A 572 17.41 -5.43 -19.03
C ALA A 572 17.46 -4.13 -19.85
N GLY A 573 18.38 -3.23 -19.52
CA GLY A 573 18.55 -1.95 -20.23
C GLY A 573 17.49 -0.88 -19.95
N SER A 574 16.53 -1.10 -19.04
CA SER A 574 15.61 -0.05 -18.61
C SER A 574 16.37 1.11 -17.93
N THR A 575 15.87 2.34 -18.05
CA THR A 575 16.51 3.56 -17.50
C THR A 575 16.55 3.62 -15.97
N LYS A 576 15.85 2.73 -15.26
CA LYS A 576 15.73 2.71 -13.78
C LYS A 576 15.22 4.05 -13.21
N ARG A 577 14.16 4.57 -13.84
CA ARG A 577 13.51 5.86 -13.49
C ARG A 577 12.01 5.66 -13.40
N VAL A 578 11.37 6.28 -12.41
CA VAL A 578 9.92 6.21 -12.19
C VAL A 578 9.14 6.59 -13.44
N ALA A 579 9.44 7.75 -14.05
CA ALA A 579 8.75 8.21 -15.25
C ALA A 579 8.94 7.28 -16.47
N ALA A 580 10.13 6.69 -16.62
CA ALA A 580 10.39 5.73 -17.69
C ALA A 580 9.60 4.43 -17.47
N GLY A 581 9.55 3.91 -16.24
CA GLY A 581 8.74 2.74 -15.90
C GLY A 581 7.24 2.98 -16.14
N VAL A 582 6.73 4.17 -15.79
CA VAL A 582 5.35 4.58 -16.11
C VAL A 582 5.12 4.62 -17.63
N GLY A 583 6.08 5.18 -18.38
CA GLY A 583 6.01 5.21 -19.84
C GLY A 583 5.98 3.81 -20.47
N GLU A 584 6.82 2.88 -20.00
CA GLU A 584 6.79 1.47 -20.44
C GLU A 584 5.46 0.80 -20.08
N GLY A 585 4.90 1.09 -18.90
CA GLY A 585 3.59 0.59 -18.48
C GLY A 585 2.45 1.08 -19.38
N ALA A 586 2.49 2.32 -19.85
CA ALA A 586 1.52 2.78 -20.84
C ALA A 586 1.76 2.13 -22.22
N ALA A 587 3.01 2.04 -22.65
CA ALA A 587 3.36 1.57 -23.99
C ALA A 587 3.05 0.08 -24.22
N VAL A 588 3.14 -0.77 -23.18
CA VAL A 588 2.91 -2.22 -23.31
C VAL A 588 1.47 -2.56 -23.71
N VAL A 589 0.50 -1.71 -23.37
CA VAL A 589 -0.93 -1.97 -23.62
C VAL A 589 -1.26 -2.11 -25.10
N SER A 590 -0.62 -1.32 -25.97
CA SER A 590 -0.78 -1.49 -27.42
C SER A 590 -0.30 -2.85 -27.92
N GLN A 591 0.77 -3.41 -27.33
CA GLN A 591 1.30 -4.72 -27.72
C GLN A 591 0.42 -5.85 -27.19
N ILE A 592 -0.17 -5.67 -26.01
CA ILE A 592 -1.18 -6.57 -25.45
C ILE A 592 -2.39 -6.67 -26.39
N HIS A 593 -2.92 -5.55 -26.87
CA HIS A 593 -4.04 -5.55 -27.81
C HIS A 593 -3.72 -6.32 -29.10
N THR A 594 -2.52 -6.19 -29.65
CA THR A 594 -2.09 -6.96 -30.82
C THR A 594 -2.18 -8.47 -30.55
N VAL A 595 -1.60 -8.95 -29.45
CA VAL A 595 -1.62 -10.38 -29.10
C VAL A 595 -3.05 -10.89 -28.86
N LEU A 596 -3.88 -10.12 -28.16
CA LEU A 596 -5.28 -10.49 -27.93
C LEU A 596 -6.06 -10.59 -29.25
N HIS A 597 -5.84 -9.66 -30.17
CA HIS A 597 -6.48 -9.67 -31.48
C HIS A 597 -6.06 -10.87 -32.32
N GLU A 598 -4.76 -11.17 -32.38
CA GLU A 598 -4.24 -12.34 -33.10
C GLU A 598 -4.81 -13.65 -32.57
N ARG A 599 -4.89 -13.79 -31.24
CA ARG A 599 -5.49 -14.97 -30.60
C ARG A 599 -6.98 -15.11 -30.88
N GLN A 600 -7.71 -13.99 -30.89
CA GLN A 600 -9.12 -13.99 -31.28
C GLN A 600 -9.30 -14.45 -32.74
N GLN A 601 -8.45 -13.99 -33.66
CA GLN A 601 -8.49 -14.42 -35.05
C GLN A 601 -8.16 -15.91 -35.20
N LEU A 602 -7.16 -16.42 -34.49
CA LEU A 602 -6.81 -17.84 -34.51
C LEU A 602 -7.95 -18.71 -33.98
N ALA A 603 -8.64 -18.30 -32.91
CA ALA A 603 -9.81 -19.00 -32.39
C ALA A 603 -10.96 -19.05 -33.41
N LEU A 604 -11.25 -17.92 -34.08
CA LEU A 604 -12.28 -17.85 -35.13
C LEU A 604 -11.94 -18.71 -36.35
N ASN A 605 -10.66 -18.87 -36.68
CA ASN A 605 -10.20 -19.70 -37.79
C ASN A 605 -10.13 -21.21 -37.46
N ALA A 606 -10.15 -21.57 -36.18
CA ALA A 606 -10.14 -22.96 -35.71
C ALA A 606 -11.56 -23.58 -35.63
N GLU A 607 -12.63 -22.79 -35.72
CA GLU A 607 -14.00 -23.31 -35.80
C GLU A 607 -14.26 -23.97 -37.18
N PRO A 608 -14.76 -25.21 -37.24
CA PRO A 608 -15.01 -25.90 -38.50
C PRO A 608 -16.14 -25.22 -39.32
N PRO A 609 -16.10 -25.28 -40.66
CA PRO A 609 -16.98 -24.50 -41.55
C PRO A 609 -18.46 -24.94 -41.59
N SER A 610 -19.00 -25.66 -40.59
CA SER A 610 -20.36 -26.20 -40.63
C SER A 610 -21.45 -25.27 -40.07
N ALA A 611 -21.13 -24.04 -39.66
CA ALA A 611 -22.11 -23.09 -39.11
C ALA A 611 -22.30 -21.81 -39.95
N ARG A 612 -21.72 -21.73 -41.15
CA ARG A 612 -21.93 -20.60 -42.07
C ARG A 612 -22.75 -21.04 -43.29
N GLY A 613 -24.07 -20.98 -43.15
CA GLY A 613 -25.00 -20.87 -44.28
C GLY A 613 -25.75 -22.16 -44.66
N VAL A 614 -26.90 -22.39 -44.01
CA VAL A 614 -28.06 -22.91 -44.74
C VAL A 614 -28.91 -21.69 -45.06
N GLY A 615 -28.66 -21.10 -46.23
CA GLY A 615 -29.58 -20.14 -46.84
C GLY A 615 -30.89 -20.86 -47.17
N SER A 616 -32.00 -20.27 -46.72
CA SER A 616 -33.36 -20.65 -47.09
C SER A 616 -33.53 -20.64 -48.61
N GLY A 617 -33.76 -21.82 -49.18
CA GLY A 617 -34.46 -21.99 -50.45
C GLY A 617 -35.96 -22.05 -50.23
#